data_AF-M1MQD7-F1
#
_entry.id   AF-M1MQD7-F1
#
_cell.length_a   1.000
_cell.length_b   1.000
_cell.length_c   1.000
_cell.angle_alpha   90.00
_cell.angle_beta   90.00
_cell.angle_gamma   90.00
#
_symmetry.space_group_name_H-M   'P 1'
#
loop_
_entity.id
_entity.type
_entity.pdbx_description
1 polymer ?
#
loop_
_entity_poly.entity_id
_entity_poly.type
_entity_poly.pdbx_seq_one_letter_code
_entity_poly.pdbx_strand_id
1 'polypeptide(L)'
;MIKKLIIFLICFLIIFNIPIISKASVNKPYEIEMKQDLLILMLAYPENISGVEKKSNDEVYLVMKSGKKIRYDDKRQKNHEEKLSDPDLQDMLEQYYPFEKTNEIMDKSFDPGRARNYALLSEVYGSSKTAIQKNLTNIKCGYTNYQFNSKNNANKALEESLKELISLARNRNDIASIIYPASGTFNYRVISGTGRLSPHSYGIAIDLKSDRKDYWKWSSIEDGKKRLAEYPKELVDVFEKNNFVWGGKWGHFDILHFEYRPEIILKARYFGNWDNESDWYKGVPIDENTSKYIELIDNTLK
;
A
#
# COMPACT_ATOMS: atom_id res chain seq x y z
N MET A 1 55.86 23.07 -46.92
CA MET A 1 54.49 23.24 -46.37
C MET A 1 54.14 22.05 -45.47
N ILE A 2 54.07 22.33 -44.17
CA ILE A 2 53.21 21.73 -43.14
C ILE A 2 53.17 20.19 -43.01
N LYS A 3 53.83 19.74 -41.93
CA LYS A 3 53.60 18.54 -41.11
C LYS A 3 52.13 18.10 -41.03
N LYS A 4 51.85 16.80 -41.22
CA LYS A 4 50.76 16.12 -40.50
C LYS A 4 51.17 14.70 -40.10
N LEU A 5 51.63 14.60 -38.86
CA LEU A 5 51.73 13.40 -38.05
C LEU A 5 50.29 12.96 -37.72
N ILE A 6 49.85 11.80 -38.19
CA ILE A 6 48.57 11.20 -37.75
C ILE A 6 48.92 10.25 -36.60
N ILE A 7 48.78 10.77 -35.38
CA ILE A 7 48.78 9.97 -34.15
C ILE A 7 47.41 9.30 -34.07
N PHE A 8 47.39 7.97 -34.18
CA PHE A 8 46.18 7.18 -33.93
C PHE A 8 46.05 7.01 -32.41
N LEU A 9 45.24 7.86 -31.78
CA LEU A 9 44.93 7.76 -30.35
C LEU A 9 43.86 6.67 -30.18
N ILE A 10 44.28 5.45 -29.82
CA ILE A 10 43.38 4.38 -29.38
C ILE A 10 42.91 4.75 -27.96
N CYS A 11 41.75 5.40 -27.86
CA CYS A 11 41.07 5.57 -26.58
C CYS A 11 40.50 4.22 -26.15
N PHE A 12 41.16 3.60 -25.16
CA PHE A 12 40.63 2.48 -24.39
C PHE A 12 39.41 2.96 -23.60
N LEU A 13 38.20 2.74 -24.14
CA LEU A 13 36.96 2.82 -23.37
C LEU A 13 36.86 1.56 -22.51
N ILE A 14 37.48 1.61 -21.33
CA ILE A 14 37.19 0.66 -20.26
C ILE A 14 35.81 1.03 -19.74
N ILE A 15 34.78 0.43 -20.33
CA ILE A 15 33.46 0.37 -19.73
C ILE A 15 33.61 -0.52 -18.51
N PHE A 16 33.76 0.08 -17.34
CA PHE A 16 33.50 -0.62 -16.09
C PHE A 16 32.04 -1.05 -16.13
N ASN A 17 31.80 -2.31 -16.50
CA ASN A 17 30.59 -3.01 -16.11
C ASN A 17 30.62 -3.07 -14.58
N ILE A 18 30.09 -2.04 -13.92
CA ILE A 18 29.63 -2.17 -12.55
C ILE A 18 28.44 -3.12 -12.67
N PRO A 19 28.53 -4.38 -12.21
CA PRO A 19 27.34 -5.19 -12.13
C PRO A 19 26.38 -4.41 -11.23
N ILE A 20 25.22 -4.03 -11.78
CA ILE A 20 24.09 -3.69 -10.94
C ILE A 20 23.82 -4.95 -10.14
N ILE A 21 24.31 -4.96 -8.91
CA ILE A 21 23.96 -5.96 -7.92
C ILE A 21 22.47 -5.71 -7.70
N SER A 22 21.63 -6.40 -8.47
CA SER A 22 20.30 -6.76 -8.00
C SER A 22 20.54 -7.36 -6.63
N LYS A 23 20.13 -6.64 -5.58
CA LYS A 23 20.16 -7.14 -4.22
C LYS A 23 19.32 -8.42 -4.28
N ALA A 24 19.97 -9.58 -4.34
CA ALA A 24 19.28 -10.85 -4.28
C ALA A 24 18.37 -10.76 -3.05
N SER A 25 17.07 -10.91 -3.24
CA SER A 25 16.13 -10.87 -2.13
C SER A 25 16.56 -11.95 -1.16
N VAL A 26 17.04 -11.55 0.01
CA VAL A 26 17.33 -12.48 1.09
C VAL A 26 16.05 -13.29 1.32
N ASN A 27 16.13 -14.61 1.16
CA ASN A 27 14.97 -15.46 1.37
C ASN A 27 14.64 -15.42 2.87
N LYS A 28 13.66 -14.58 3.23
CA LYS A 28 13.30 -14.29 4.61
C LYS A 28 12.67 -15.55 5.23
N PRO A 29 13.12 -16.00 6.41
CA PRO A 29 12.48 -17.13 7.07
C PRO A 29 10.99 -16.85 7.32
N TYR A 30 10.14 -17.82 7.03
CA TYR A 30 8.67 -17.68 7.16
C TYR A 30 8.25 -17.16 8.54
N GLU A 31 8.86 -17.66 9.62
CA GLU A 31 8.53 -17.24 10.98
C GLU A 31 8.86 -15.76 11.24
N ILE A 32 9.95 -15.26 10.65
CA ILE A 32 10.34 -13.86 10.75
C ILE A 32 9.34 -12.98 10.01
N GLU A 33 8.96 -13.36 8.79
CA GLU A 33 7.95 -12.63 8.02
C GLU A 33 6.60 -12.62 8.73
N MET A 34 6.16 -13.76 9.26
CA MET A 34 4.93 -13.86 10.05
C MET A 34 4.94 -12.94 11.27
N LYS A 35 6.02 -12.93 12.05
CA LYS A 35 6.15 -12.02 13.20
C LYS A 35 6.09 -10.56 12.77
N GLN A 36 6.80 -10.19 11.70
CA GLN A 36 6.78 -8.84 11.14
C GLN A 36 5.38 -8.43 10.69
N ASP A 37 4.68 -9.29 9.94
CA ASP A 37 3.32 -9.03 9.47
C ASP A 37 2.34 -8.81 10.61
N LEU A 38 2.38 -9.66 11.64
CA LEU A 38 1.51 -9.55 12.81
C LEU A 38 1.81 -8.27 13.60
N LEU A 39 3.08 -7.91 13.77
CA LEU A 39 3.46 -6.65 14.40
C LEU A 39 2.93 -5.45 13.62
N ILE A 40 3.07 -5.44 12.29
CA ILE A 40 2.56 -4.35 11.46
C ILE A 40 1.05 -4.25 11.54
N LEU A 41 0.32 -5.36 11.53
CA LEU A 41 -1.14 -5.35 11.71
C LEU A 41 -1.52 -4.72 13.06
N MET A 42 -0.86 -5.12 14.15
CA MET A 42 -1.11 -4.55 15.49
C MET A 42 -0.80 -3.05 15.56
N LEU A 43 0.29 -2.59 14.93
CA LEU A 43 0.64 -1.17 14.84
C LEU A 43 -0.29 -0.37 13.94
N ALA A 44 -0.80 -0.97 12.87
CA ALA A 44 -1.70 -0.34 11.92
C ALA A 44 -3.13 -0.19 12.47
N TYR A 45 -3.54 -1.09 13.39
CA TYR A 45 -4.89 -1.12 13.95
C TYR A 45 -4.91 -1.34 15.48
N PRO A 46 -4.22 -0.50 16.28
CA PRO A 46 -4.03 -0.70 17.72
C PRO A 46 -5.35 -0.65 18.51
N GLU A 47 -6.36 0.05 17.95
CA GLU A 47 -7.68 0.14 18.55
C GLU A 47 -8.61 -1.03 18.21
N ASN A 48 -8.22 -1.91 17.29
CA ASN A 48 -9.08 -2.97 16.77
C ASN A 48 -8.53 -4.38 17.03
N ILE A 49 -7.22 -4.53 17.18
CA ILE A 49 -6.55 -5.81 17.41
C ILE A 49 -6.20 -5.93 18.89
N SER A 50 -6.45 -7.10 19.47
CA SER A 50 -6.15 -7.41 20.87
C SER A 50 -4.95 -8.35 21.04
N GLY A 51 -4.58 -9.11 20.00
CA GLY A 51 -3.44 -10.01 20.09
C GLY A 51 -3.33 -11.00 18.95
N VAL A 52 -2.59 -12.07 19.22
CA VAL A 52 -2.30 -13.20 18.33
C VAL A 52 -2.62 -14.49 19.10
N GLU A 53 -3.04 -15.53 18.38
CA GLU A 53 -3.22 -16.86 18.94
C GLU A 53 -2.55 -17.89 18.02
N LYS A 54 -1.79 -18.83 18.61
CA LYS A 54 -1.26 -20.01 17.94
C LYS A 54 -2.01 -21.24 18.45
N LYS A 55 -2.58 -22.03 17.55
CA LYS A 55 -3.23 -23.31 17.87
C LYS A 55 -2.22 -24.45 17.89
N SER A 56 -2.64 -25.60 18.42
CA SER A 56 -1.81 -26.81 18.54
C SER A 56 -1.37 -27.43 17.20
N ASN A 57 -2.01 -27.05 16.09
CA ASN A 57 -1.65 -27.46 14.74
C ASN A 57 -0.81 -26.41 14.00
N ASP A 58 -0.14 -25.52 14.74
CA ASP A 58 0.66 -24.38 14.24
C ASP A 58 -0.10 -23.34 13.42
N GLU A 59 -1.43 -23.39 13.40
CA GLU A 59 -2.23 -22.31 12.80
C GLU A 59 -2.16 -21.05 13.66
N VAL A 60 -1.85 -19.92 13.01
CA VAL A 60 -1.75 -18.62 13.66
C VAL A 60 -2.92 -17.73 13.25
N TYR A 61 -3.47 -17.03 14.23
CA TYR A 61 -4.63 -16.14 14.07
C TYR A 61 -4.33 -14.77 14.65
N LEU A 62 -4.76 -13.73 13.94
CA LEU A 62 -4.92 -12.39 14.48
C LEU A 62 -6.24 -12.32 15.26
N VAL A 63 -6.19 -11.82 16.50
CA VAL A 63 -7.35 -11.71 17.39
C VAL A 63 -7.82 -10.26 17.44
N MET A 64 -9.07 -10.03 17.04
CA MET A 64 -9.70 -8.71 17.08
C MET A 64 -10.28 -8.44 18.47
N LYS A 65 -10.44 -7.17 18.86
CA LYS A 65 -11.09 -6.77 20.13
C LYS A 65 -12.53 -7.27 20.26
N SER A 66 -13.20 -7.59 19.15
CA SER A 66 -14.52 -8.24 19.13
C SER A 66 -14.49 -9.71 19.54
N GLY A 67 -13.30 -10.32 19.66
CA GLY A 67 -13.09 -11.76 19.86
C GLY A 67 -13.02 -12.55 18.55
N LYS A 68 -13.28 -11.91 17.39
CA LYS A 68 -13.13 -12.57 16.09
C LYS A 68 -11.67 -12.91 15.83
N LYS A 69 -11.43 -14.12 15.32
CA LYS A 69 -10.11 -14.62 14.92
C LYS A 69 -10.01 -14.65 13.40
N ILE A 70 -8.95 -14.07 12.85
CA ILE A 70 -8.69 -14.04 11.41
C ILE A 70 -7.41 -14.86 11.18
N ARG A 71 -7.50 -15.91 10.36
CA ARG A 71 -6.35 -16.76 10.05
C ARG A 71 -5.27 -15.95 9.35
N TYR A 72 -4.01 -16.12 9.78
CA TYR A 72 -2.87 -15.44 9.17
C TYR A 72 -2.56 -15.99 7.76
N ASP A 73 -2.29 -17.28 7.67
CA ASP A 73 -1.86 -17.98 6.44
C ASP A 73 -2.58 -19.34 6.35
N ASP A 74 -3.11 -19.67 5.18
CA ASP A 74 -3.78 -20.95 4.92
C ASP A 74 -2.89 -22.04 4.31
N LYS A 75 -1.61 -21.73 4.06
CA LYS A 75 -0.58 -22.63 3.52
C LYS A 75 -0.84 -23.16 2.12
N ARG A 76 -1.86 -22.67 1.42
CA ARG A 76 -2.13 -23.09 0.05
C ARG A 76 -1.19 -22.36 -0.90
N GLN A 77 -0.68 -23.07 -1.90
CA GLN A 77 -0.05 -22.41 -3.03
C GLN A 77 -1.14 -21.75 -3.88
N LYS A 78 -1.09 -20.43 -3.97
CA LYS A 78 -2.03 -19.60 -4.73
C LYS A 78 -1.29 -18.86 -5.83
N ASN A 79 -1.90 -18.78 -7.02
CA ASN A 79 -1.45 -17.85 -8.06
C ASN A 79 -1.91 -16.40 -7.73
N HIS A 80 -1.47 -15.43 -8.53
CA HIS A 80 -1.76 -14.02 -8.30
C HIS A 80 -3.26 -13.71 -8.26
N GLU A 81 -4.04 -14.27 -9.18
CA GLU A 81 -5.48 -14.08 -9.26
C GLU A 81 -6.20 -14.68 -8.05
N GLU A 82 -5.77 -15.85 -7.59
CA GLU A 82 -6.29 -16.52 -6.39
C GLU A 82 -6.06 -15.66 -5.15
N LYS A 83 -4.83 -15.15 -4.96
CA LYS A 83 -4.48 -14.21 -3.87
C LYS A 83 -5.31 -12.94 -3.93
N LEU A 84 -5.59 -12.42 -5.12
CA LEU A 84 -6.50 -11.28 -5.25
C LEU A 84 -7.94 -11.64 -4.93
N SER A 85 -8.39 -12.85 -5.22
CA SER A 85 -9.80 -13.28 -5.08
C SER A 85 -10.20 -13.67 -3.66
N ASP A 86 -9.35 -14.43 -2.97
CA ASP A 86 -9.58 -15.01 -1.64
C ASP A 86 -8.28 -14.96 -0.80
N PRO A 87 -7.78 -13.76 -0.46
CA PRO A 87 -6.56 -13.61 0.33
C PRO A 87 -6.78 -13.92 1.81
N ASP A 88 -5.80 -14.59 2.41
CA ASP A 88 -5.58 -14.50 3.85
C ASP A 88 -4.74 -13.25 4.21
N LEU A 89 -4.28 -13.12 5.46
CA LEU A 89 -3.52 -11.95 5.89
C LEU A 89 -2.10 -11.96 5.31
N GLN A 90 -1.50 -13.13 5.13
CA GLN A 90 -0.17 -13.29 4.55
C GLN A 90 -0.19 -12.87 3.08
N ASP A 91 -1.15 -13.35 2.27
CA ASP A 91 -1.31 -12.95 0.87
C ASP A 91 -1.48 -11.42 0.73
N MET A 92 -2.24 -10.81 1.64
CA MET A 92 -2.51 -9.36 1.65
C MET A 92 -1.24 -8.54 1.87
N LEU A 93 -0.28 -9.06 2.63
CA LEU A 93 0.96 -8.38 3.03
C LEU A 93 2.19 -8.82 2.23
N GLU A 94 2.12 -9.88 1.43
CA GLU A 94 3.26 -10.47 0.73
C GLU A 94 4.07 -9.47 -0.10
N GLN A 95 3.40 -8.57 -0.81
CA GLN A 95 4.06 -7.64 -1.72
C GLN A 95 4.46 -6.34 -1.02
N TYR A 96 5.76 -6.09 -0.98
CA TYR A 96 6.31 -4.82 -0.48
C TYR A 96 5.94 -3.65 -1.40
N TYR A 97 5.29 -2.64 -0.83
CA TYR A 97 4.94 -1.43 -1.56
C TYR A 97 6.20 -0.57 -1.84
N PRO A 98 6.50 -0.22 -3.11
CA PRO A 98 7.66 0.59 -3.42
C PRO A 98 7.35 2.07 -3.17
N PHE A 99 8.19 2.79 -2.40
CA PHE A 99 8.03 4.25 -2.23
C PHE A 99 8.52 5.05 -3.43
N GLU A 100 9.52 4.55 -4.16
CA GLU A 100 10.00 5.27 -5.34
C GLU A 100 8.93 5.33 -6.43
N LYS A 101 8.76 6.50 -7.06
CA LYS A 101 7.80 6.67 -8.14
C LYS A 101 8.47 6.28 -9.45
N THR A 102 7.81 5.41 -10.20
CA THR A 102 8.16 5.10 -11.58
C THR A 102 7.08 5.60 -12.54
N ASN A 103 7.45 5.84 -13.79
CA ASN A 103 6.52 6.10 -14.89
C ASN A 103 6.24 4.83 -15.72
N GLU A 104 6.82 3.71 -15.31
CA GLU A 104 6.58 2.39 -15.90
C GLU A 104 5.41 1.71 -15.21
N ILE A 105 4.59 1.00 -15.98
CA ILE A 105 3.56 0.11 -15.44
C ILE A 105 4.27 -1.09 -14.82
N MET A 106 3.88 -1.45 -13.60
CA MET A 106 4.44 -2.59 -12.88
C MET A 106 4.10 -3.91 -13.58
N ASP A 107 4.80 -4.98 -13.20
CA ASP A 107 4.46 -6.32 -13.66
C ASP A 107 3.00 -6.69 -13.29
N LYS A 108 2.30 -7.42 -14.16
CA LYS A 108 0.89 -7.81 -13.95
C LYS A 108 0.67 -8.63 -12.69
N SER A 109 1.69 -9.36 -12.21
CA SER A 109 1.62 -10.08 -10.94
C SER A 109 2.03 -9.24 -9.73
N PHE A 110 2.18 -7.92 -9.88
CA PHE A 110 2.61 -7.01 -8.83
C PHE A 110 1.59 -5.90 -8.61
N ASP A 111 0.75 -6.07 -7.59
CA ASP A 111 -0.30 -5.16 -7.17
C ASP A 111 -0.25 -4.91 -5.64
N PRO A 112 0.83 -4.29 -5.11
CA PRO A 112 1.05 -4.16 -3.68
C PRO A 112 -0.11 -3.42 -3.00
N GLY A 113 -0.74 -4.08 -2.03
CA GLY A 113 -1.91 -3.58 -1.31
C GLY A 113 -3.25 -3.74 -2.04
N ARG A 114 -3.32 -4.34 -3.24
CA ARG A 114 -4.59 -4.57 -3.93
C ARG A 114 -5.38 -5.77 -3.40
N ALA A 115 -4.69 -6.79 -2.87
CA ALA A 115 -5.33 -7.87 -2.11
C ALA A 115 -5.90 -7.32 -0.80
N ARG A 116 -7.07 -7.82 -0.37
CA ARG A 116 -7.82 -7.31 0.78
C ARG A 116 -8.46 -8.43 1.56
N ASN A 117 -8.10 -8.56 2.83
CA ASN A 117 -8.82 -9.43 3.75
C ASN A 117 -10.12 -8.73 4.22
N TYR A 118 -11.26 -9.15 3.68
CA TYR A 118 -12.56 -8.53 3.98
C TYR A 118 -13.03 -8.75 5.41
N ALA A 119 -12.54 -9.81 6.08
CA ALA A 119 -12.83 -10.03 7.49
C ALA A 119 -12.19 -8.92 8.34
N LEU A 120 -10.93 -8.55 8.06
CA LEU A 120 -10.24 -7.44 8.73
C LEU A 120 -10.91 -6.10 8.44
N LEU A 121 -11.15 -5.77 7.16
CA LEU A 121 -11.77 -4.49 6.78
C LEU A 121 -13.15 -4.30 7.43
N SER A 122 -13.93 -5.37 7.53
CA SER A 122 -15.25 -5.32 8.16
C SER A 122 -15.20 -5.07 9.67
N GLU A 123 -14.19 -5.60 10.36
CA GLU A 123 -13.99 -5.37 11.80
C GLU A 123 -13.50 -3.95 12.10
N VAL A 124 -12.72 -3.36 11.20
CA VAL A 124 -12.16 -2.02 11.39
C VAL A 124 -13.15 -0.94 10.94
N TYR A 125 -13.70 -1.05 9.73
CA TYR A 125 -14.42 0.03 9.06
C TYR A 125 -15.95 -0.15 9.05
N GLY A 126 -16.43 -1.36 9.34
CA GLY A 126 -17.85 -1.71 9.45
C GLY A 126 -18.24 -2.88 8.55
N SER A 127 -19.11 -3.77 9.06
CA SER A 127 -19.50 -5.02 8.39
C SER A 127 -20.75 -4.93 7.51
N SER A 128 -21.43 -3.78 7.50
CA SER A 128 -22.65 -3.56 6.71
C SER A 128 -22.72 -2.12 6.21
N LYS A 129 -23.57 -1.87 5.20
CA LYS A 129 -23.81 -0.52 4.67
C LYS A 129 -24.14 0.48 5.79
N THR A 130 -25.07 0.12 6.68
CA THR A 130 -25.48 0.97 7.80
C THR A 130 -24.34 1.21 8.80
N ALA A 131 -23.58 0.17 9.15
CA ALA A 131 -22.45 0.30 10.07
C ALA A 131 -21.37 1.22 9.49
N ILE A 132 -21.06 1.08 8.20
CA ILE A 132 -20.09 1.92 7.50
C ILE A 132 -20.58 3.36 7.43
N GLN A 133 -21.82 3.60 7.00
CA GLN A 133 -22.39 4.95 6.90
C GLN A 133 -22.38 5.69 8.24
N LYS A 134 -22.61 4.98 9.35
CA LYS A 134 -22.50 5.55 10.71
C LYS A 134 -21.07 6.01 11.06
N ASN A 135 -20.06 5.36 10.48
CA ASN A 135 -18.66 5.72 10.70
C ASN A 135 -18.17 6.83 9.77
N LEU A 136 -18.93 7.22 8.73
CA LEU A 136 -18.52 8.27 7.81
C LEU A 136 -18.62 9.66 8.44
N THR A 137 -17.65 10.49 8.10
CA THR A 137 -17.59 11.91 8.49
C THR A 137 -17.29 12.76 7.28
N ASN A 138 -17.82 13.98 7.25
CA ASN A 138 -17.52 14.93 6.19
C ASN A 138 -16.14 15.57 6.44
N ILE A 139 -15.27 15.51 5.43
CA ILE A 139 -13.99 16.22 5.43
C ILE A 139 -14.25 17.71 5.17
N LYS A 140 -13.58 18.58 5.94
CA LYS A 140 -13.78 20.03 5.89
C LYS A 140 -12.86 20.74 4.89
N CYS A 141 -12.08 19.98 4.13
CA CYS A 141 -11.01 20.47 3.26
C CYS A 141 -11.15 19.84 1.86
N GLY A 142 -10.93 20.62 0.80
CA GLY A 142 -11.12 20.20 -0.58
C GLY A 142 -12.53 20.51 -1.12
N TYR A 143 -13.13 19.56 -1.85
CA TYR A 143 -14.48 19.69 -2.38
C TYR A 143 -15.55 19.54 -1.30
N THR A 144 -16.75 20.06 -1.59
CA THR A 144 -17.94 19.80 -0.79
C THR A 144 -18.28 18.31 -0.83
N ASN A 145 -18.60 17.74 0.34
CA ASN A 145 -19.17 16.39 0.53
C ASN A 145 -18.22 15.18 0.42
N TYR A 146 -16.91 15.33 0.58
CA TYR A 146 -16.08 14.15 0.83
C TYR A 146 -16.45 13.48 2.14
N GLN A 147 -17.03 12.29 2.03
CA GLN A 147 -17.30 11.42 3.16
C GLN A 147 -16.20 10.38 3.29
N PHE A 148 -15.63 10.25 4.49
CA PHE A 148 -14.57 9.29 4.75
C PHE A 148 -14.73 8.67 6.14
N ASN A 149 -14.23 7.45 6.30
CA ASN A 149 -14.41 6.67 7.51
C ASN A 149 -13.59 7.26 8.68
N SER A 150 -14.24 7.47 9.82
CA SER A 150 -13.59 7.97 11.04
C SER A 150 -12.83 6.90 11.82
N LYS A 151 -13.09 5.62 11.55
CA LYS A 151 -12.37 4.52 12.19
C LYS A 151 -10.94 4.47 11.69
N ASN A 152 -10.05 4.06 12.59
CA ASN A 152 -8.61 4.02 12.39
C ASN A 152 -8.00 5.32 11.83
N ASN A 153 -8.57 6.49 12.18
CA ASN A 153 -8.12 7.80 11.73
C ASN A 153 -8.06 8.00 10.19
N ALA A 154 -8.74 7.18 9.40
CA ALA A 154 -8.67 7.24 7.95
C ALA A 154 -9.11 8.63 7.42
N ASN A 155 -10.14 9.23 8.02
CA ASN A 155 -10.61 10.57 7.68
C ASN A 155 -9.58 11.67 7.97
N LYS A 156 -8.85 11.56 9.08
CA LYS A 156 -7.79 12.51 9.44
C LYS A 156 -6.65 12.42 8.45
N ALA A 157 -6.23 11.21 8.08
CA ALA A 157 -5.19 10.98 7.09
C ALA A 157 -5.55 11.60 5.72
N LEU A 158 -6.81 11.46 5.28
CA LEU A 158 -7.27 12.13 4.06
C LEU A 158 -7.27 13.65 4.23
N GLU A 159 -7.76 14.16 5.36
CA GLU A 159 -7.79 15.61 5.62
C GLU A 159 -6.38 16.23 5.61
N GLU A 160 -5.40 15.57 6.23
CA GLU A 160 -4.00 16.00 6.25
C GLU A 160 -3.38 15.98 4.84
N SER A 161 -3.63 14.90 4.08
CA SER A 161 -3.20 14.81 2.68
C SER A 161 -3.75 15.96 1.85
N LEU A 162 -5.06 16.23 1.95
CA LEU A 162 -5.70 17.31 1.19
C LEU A 162 -5.21 18.69 1.62
N LYS A 163 -5.01 18.94 2.92
CA LYS A 163 -4.47 20.22 3.40
C LYS A 163 -3.09 20.51 2.80
N GLU A 164 -2.21 19.51 2.81
CA GLU A 164 -0.86 19.62 2.25
C GLU A 164 -0.91 19.82 0.72
N LEU A 165 -1.69 19.00 -0.01
CA LEU A 165 -1.83 19.11 -1.46
C LEU A 165 -2.46 20.42 -1.91
N ILE A 166 -3.47 20.95 -1.19
CA ILE A 166 -4.09 22.23 -1.51
C ILE A 166 -3.09 23.37 -1.33
N SER A 167 -2.24 23.30 -0.30
CA SER A 167 -1.17 24.27 -0.10
C SER A 167 -0.19 24.25 -1.28
N LEU A 168 0.25 23.06 -1.70
CA LEU A 168 1.14 22.89 -2.86
C LEU A 168 0.50 23.39 -4.16
N ALA A 169 -0.77 23.03 -4.40
CA ALA A 169 -1.52 23.36 -5.60
C ALA A 169 -1.68 24.86 -5.85
N ARG A 170 -1.54 25.72 -4.83
CA ARG A 170 -1.56 27.19 -4.99
C ARG A 170 -0.52 27.69 -6.00
N ASN A 171 0.63 27.02 -6.07
CA ASN A 171 1.75 27.40 -6.95
C ASN A 171 2.17 26.26 -7.90
N ARG A 172 1.50 25.10 -7.85
CA ARG A 172 1.79 23.91 -8.66
C ARG A 172 0.55 23.50 -9.46
N ASN A 173 0.42 24.05 -10.68
CA ASN A 173 -0.72 23.76 -11.56
C ASN A 173 -0.79 22.29 -11.98
N ASP A 174 0.36 21.63 -12.09
CA ASP A 174 0.45 20.19 -12.32
C ASP A 174 -0.23 19.38 -11.21
N ILE A 175 -0.02 19.72 -9.93
CA ILE A 175 -0.77 19.12 -8.81
C ILE A 175 -2.25 19.49 -8.88
N ALA A 176 -2.57 20.79 -9.03
CA ALA A 176 -3.94 21.28 -9.06
C ALA A 176 -4.78 20.57 -10.13
N SER A 177 -4.20 20.36 -11.32
CA SER A 177 -4.86 19.72 -12.45
C SER A 177 -5.18 18.23 -12.26
N ILE A 178 -4.54 17.57 -11.28
CA ILE A 178 -4.77 16.17 -10.91
C ILE A 178 -5.79 16.07 -9.77
N ILE A 179 -5.72 16.95 -8.77
CA ILE A 179 -6.63 16.87 -7.62
C ILE A 179 -8.00 17.52 -7.87
N TYR A 180 -8.16 18.34 -8.93
CA TYR A 180 -9.41 19.06 -9.24
C TYR A 180 -9.90 18.85 -10.70
N PRO A 181 -11.18 18.51 -10.95
CA PRO A 181 -12.16 18.00 -9.99
C PRO A 181 -11.93 16.53 -9.64
N ALA A 182 -11.99 16.16 -8.36
CA ALA A 182 -11.88 14.76 -7.99
C ALA A 182 -13.16 13.99 -8.31
N SER A 183 -13.00 12.69 -8.56
CA SER A 183 -14.11 11.78 -8.87
C SER A 183 -14.89 11.35 -7.62
N GLY A 184 -14.27 11.43 -6.43
CA GLY A 184 -14.97 11.35 -5.15
C GLY A 184 -14.44 10.29 -4.19
N THR A 185 -15.15 10.09 -3.08
CA THR A 185 -14.75 9.18 -1.99
C THR A 185 -15.75 8.05 -1.78
N PHE A 186 -16.81 8.24 -1.01
CA PHE A 186 -17.71 7.17 -0.61
C PHE A 186 -18.71 6.81 -1.73
N ASN A 187 -18.73 5.53 -2.09
CA ASN A 187 -19.76 4.94 -2.95
C ASN A 187 -19.96 3.48 -2.57
N TYR A 188 -21.13 3.13 -2.04
CA TYR A 188 -21.44 1.78 -1.60
C TYR A 188 -21.84 0.90 -2.79
N ARG A 189 -20.90 0.06 -3.24
CA ARG A 189 -21.01 -0.81 -4.42
C ARG A 189 -20.09 -2.03 -4.30
N VAL A 190 -20.40 -3.06 -5.08
CA VAL A 190 -19.44 -4.14 -5.35
C VAL A 190 -18.51 -3.76 -6.51
N ILE A 191 -17.33 -4.37 -6.55
CA ILE A 191 -16.43 -4.29 -7.69
C ILE A 191 -17.03 -5.16 -8.82
N SER A 192 -17.10 -4.58 -10.02
CA SER A 192 -17.68 -5.25 -11.18
C SER A 192 -17.00 -6.59 -11.46
N GLY A 193 -17.79 -7.66 -11.52
CA GLY A 193 -17.33 -9.02 -11.81
C GLY A 193 -16.72 -9.78 -10.64
N THR A 194 -16.76 -9.26 -9.40
CA THR A 194 -16.09 -9.93 -8.27
C THR A 194 -16.96 -10.28 -7.08
N GLY A 195 -18.17 -9.70 -6.98
CA GLY A 195 -19.07 -9.86 -5.82
C GLY A 195 -18.58 -9.21 -4.51
N ARG A 196 -17.41 -8.57 -4.52
CA ARG A 196 -16.75 -8.04 -3.32
C ARG A 196 -16.90 -6.53 -3.21
N LEU A 197 -16.97 -6.00 -2.00
CA LEU A 197 -17.10 -4.55 -1.78
C LEU A 197 -15.88 -3.79 -2.31
N SER A 198 -16.16 -2.61 -2.88
CA SER A 198 -15.12 -1.66 -3.25
C SER A 198 -14.55 -0.97 -2.01
N PRO A 199 -13.27 -0.56 -2.00
CA PRO A 199 -12.70 0.30 -0.96
C PRO A 199 -13.49 1.61 -0.74
N HIS A 200 -14.05 2.18 -1.82
CA HIS A 200 -14.96 3.31 -1.74
C HIS A 200 -16.20 3.02 -0.88
N SER A 201 -16.62 1.76 -0.80
CA SER A 201 -17.76 1.35 0.01
C SER A 201 -17.47 1.30 1.50
N TYR A 202 -16.19 1.19 1.89
CA TYR A 202 -15.76 1.35 3.28
C TYR A 202 -15.47 2.81 3.64
N GLY A 203 -15.45 3.72 2.66
CA GLY A 203 -15.06 5.11 2.85
C GLY A 203 -13.57 5.26 3.18
N ILE A 204 -12.73 4.42 2.59
CA ILE A 204 -11.27 4.42 2.79
C ILE A 204 -10.49 4.70 1.50
N ALA A 205 -11.16 5.12 0.43
CA ALA A 205 -10.53 5.45 -0.84
C ALA A 205 -11.04 6.75 -1.43
N ILE A 206 -10.17 7.39 -2.22
CA ILE A 206 -10.45 8.59 -2.99
C ILE A 206 -9.97 8.38 -4.42
N ASP A 207 -10.82 8.74 -5.37
CA ASP A 207 -10.44 8.86 -6.77
C ASP A 207 -10.26 10.35 -7.07
N LEU A 208 -9.09 10.72 -7.55
CA LEU A 208 -8.78 12.08 -7.99
C LEU A 208 -9.44 12.37 -9.36
N LYS A 209 -8.97 13.39 -10.09
CA LYS A 209 -9.53 13.72 -11.39
C LYS A 209 -9.37 12.56 -12.36
N SER A 210 -10.50 12.10 -12.88
CA SER A 210 -10.52 11.00 -13.84
C SER A 210 -10.03 11.41 -15.23
N ASP A 211 -9.38 10.46 -15.87
CA ASP A 211 -8.97 10.47 -17.26
C ASP A 211 -9.19 9.05 -17.84
N ARG A 212 -9.51 8.96 -19.13
CA ARG A 212 -9.74 7.66 -19.81
C ARG A 212 -8.53 6.71 -19.71
N LYS A 213 -7.33 7.27 -19.52
CA LYS A 213 -6.07 6.54 -19.45
C LYS A 213 -5.82 5.87 -18.09
N ASP A 214 -6.64 6.13 -17.07
CA ASP A 214 -6.35 5.76 -15.69
C ASP A 214 -6.46 4.27 -15.37
N TYR A 215 -7.18 3.46 -16.16
CA TYR A 215 -7.55 2.10 -15.73
C TYR A 215 -7.24 1.02 -16.76
N TRP A 216 -6.60 -0.04 -16.27
CA TRP A 216 -6.02 -1.11 -17.07
C TRP A 216 -6.99 -1.90 -17.95
N LYS A 217 -8.29 -2.01 -17.62
CA LYS A 217 -9.21 -2.81 -18.43
C LYS A 217 -9.54 -2.18 -19.79
N TRP A 218 -9.41 -0.86 -19.91
CA TRP A 218 -9.80 -0.14 -21.13
C TRP A 218 -8.72 0.84 -21.64
N SER A 219 -7.60 0.96 -20.93
CA SER A 219 -6.45 1.76 -21.35
C SER A 219 -5.30 0.87 -21.79
N SER A 220 -4.53 1.31 -22.80
CA SER A 220 -3.29 0.62 -23.17
C SER A 220 -2.19 0.89 -22.13
N ILE A 221 -1.15 0.07 -22.15
CA ILE A 221 0.03 0.28 -21.30
C ILE A 221 0.67 1.64 -21.61
N GLU A 222 0.77 2.01 -22.89
CA GLU A 222 1.36 3.28 -23.33
C GLU A 222 0.58 4.49 -22.80
N ASP A 223 -0.75 4.42 -22.83
CA ASP A 223 -1.60 5.48 -22.30
C ASP A 223 -1.57 5.53 -20.76
N GLY A 224 -1.52 4.38 -20.09
CA GLY A 224 -1.26 4.28 -18.66
C GLY A 224 0.08 4.93 -18.27
N LYS A 225 1.17 4.66 -18.99
CA LYS A 225 2.49 5.29 -18.75
C LYS A 225 2.45 6.80 -18.90
N LYS A 226 1.79 7.30 -19.96
CA LYS A 226 1.58 8.76 -20.14
C LYS A 226 0.84 9.33 -18.94
N ARG A 227 -0.20 8.65 -18.48
CA ARG A 227 -0.99 9.09 -17.33
C ARG A 227 -0.19 9.06 -16.02
N LEU A 228 0.63 8.04 -15.77
CA LEU A 228 1.55 8.01 -14.63
C LEU A 228 2.53 9.18 -14.63
N ALA A 229 3.03 9.57 -15.80
CA ALA A 229 3.94 10.70 -15.95
C ALA A 229 3.28 12.05 -15.62
N GLU A 230 1.95 12.16 -15.73
CA GLU A 230 1.20 13.36 -15.34
C GLU A 230 1.11 13.55 -13.82
N TYR A 231 1.32 12.50 -13.01
CA TYR A 231 1.27 12.56 -11.55
C TYR A 231 2.61 13.05 -10.98
N PRO A 232 2.66 14.22 -10.31
CA PRO A 232 3.88 14.67 -9.65
C PRO A 232 4.28 13.73 -8.52
N LYS A 233 5.59 13.52 -8.32
CA LYS A 233 6.09 12.64 -7.24
C LYS A 233 5.61 13.14 -5.87
N GLU A 234 5.67 14.44 -5.66
CA GLU A 234 5.27 15.09 -4.42
C GLU A 234 3.79 14.85 -4.09
N LEU A 235 2.92 14.72 -5.09
CA LEU A 235 1.51 14.38 -4.85
C LEU A 235 1.38 12.97 -4.25
N VAL A 236 2.07 12.01 -4.85
CA VAL A 236 2.06 10.61 -4.42
C VAL A 236 2.69 10.47 -3.04
N ASP A 237 3.83 11.13 -2.81
CA ASP A 237 4.54 11.12 -1.53
C ASP A 237 3.67 11.64 -0.38
N VAL A 238 2.85 12.68 -0.61
CA VAL A 238 1.94 13.21 0.42
C VAL A 238 0.91 12.17 0.85
N PHE A 239 0.34 11.43 -0.11
CA PHE A 239 -0.60 10.35 0.20
C PHE A 239 0.10 9.19 0.94
N GLU A 240 1.28 8.79 0.51
CA GLU A 240 2.05 7.69 1.13
C GLU A 240 2.53 8.02 2.54
N LYS A 241 2.94 9.27 2.77
CA LYS A 241 3.22 9.81 4.10
C LYS A 241 2.01 9.67 5.04
N ASN A 242 0.80 9.82 4.49
CA ASN A 242 -0.46 9.67 5.19
C ASN A 242 -1.07 8.25 5.05
N ASN A 243 -0.24 7.25 4.77
CA ASN A 243 -0.62 5.83 4.76
C ASN A 243 -1.61 5.41 3.67
N PHE A 244 -1.63 6.10 2.54
CA PHE A 244 -2.36 5.68 1.35
C PHE A 244 -1.44 4.91 0.40
N VAL A 245 -1.94 3.80 -0.15
CA VAL A 245 -1.36 3.16 -1.33
C VAL A 245 -1.95 3.78 -2.59
N TRP A 246 -1.16 3.84 -3.65
CA TRP A 246 -1.57 4.41 -4.93
C TRP A 246 -1.75 3.33 -5.99
N GLY A 247 -2.90 3.35 -6.67
CA GLY A 247 -3.22 2.41 -7.75
C GLY A 247 -2.35 2.59 -9.00
N GLY A 248 -1.58 3.68 -9.10
CA GLY A 248 -0.54 3.84 -10.13
C GLY A 248 0.69 2.93 -9.93
N LYS A 249 0.83 2.28 -8.76
CA LYS A 249 1.90 1.31 -8.46
C LYS A 249 1.43 -0.15 -8.57
N TRP A 250 0.35 -0.38 -9.31
CA TRP A 250 -0.20 -1.72 -9.60
C TRP A 250 0.05 -2.10 -11.06
N GLY A 251 0.30 -3.39 -11.32
CA GLY A 251 0.30 -3.92 -12.69
C GLY A 251 -1.07 -3.84 -13.33
N HIS A 252 -2.12 -4.00 -12.52
CA HIS A 252 -3.50 -3.68 -12.84
C HIS A 252 -3.81 -2.22 -12.47
N PHE A 253 -3.11 -1.29 -13.13
CA PHE A 253 -3.12 0.12 -12.80
C PHE A 253 -4.53 0.73 -12.69
N ASP A 254 -4.71 1.55 -11.66
CA ASP A 254 -5.88 2.36 -11.36
C ASP A 254 -5.38 3.74 -10.88
N ILE A 255 -4.91 4.56 -11.82
CA ILE A 255 -3.97 5.66 -11.56
C ILE A 255 -4.60 6.81 -10.78
N LEU A 256 -5.92 7.01 -10.88
CA LEU A 256 -6.62 8.01 -10.09
C LEU A 256 -6.83 7.61 -8.62
N HIS A 257 -6.64 6.33 -8.29
CA HIS A 257 -7.11 5.72 -7.07
C HIS A 257 -6.06 5.75 -5.95
N PHE A 258 -6.47 6.23 -4.77
CA PHE A 258 -5.71 6.12 -3.53
C PHE A 258 -6.55 5.44 -2.46
N GLU A 259 -5.96 4.49 -1.74
CA GLU A 259 -6.62 3.71 -0.69
C GLU A 259 -5.85 3.77 0.62
N TYR A 260 -6.52 4.11 1.71
CA TYR A 260 -5.92 4.15 3.05
C TYR A 260 -5.62 2.74 3.53
N ARG A 261 -4.34 2.37 3.55
CA ARG A 261 -3.82 1.02 3.84
C ARG A 261 -2.55 1.11 4.69
N PRO A 262 -2.69 1.51 5.97
CA PRO A 262 -1.55 1.71 6.86
C PRO A 262 -0.69 0.47 7.05
N GLU A 263 -1.26 -0.72 7.06
CA GLU A 263 -0.52 -1.97 7.19
C GLU A 263 0.44 -2.20 6.01
N ILE A 264 0.03 -1.83 4.79
CA ILE A 264 0.87 -1.99 3.60
C ILE A 264 2.04 -1.00 3.63
N ILE A 265 1.74 0.26 3.95
CA ILE A 265 2.74 1.34 4.02
C ILE A 265 3.73 1.11 5.17
N LEU A 266 3.26 0.68 6.34
CA LEU A 266 4.13 0.40 7.49
C LEU A 266 5.04 -0.81 7.25
N LYS A 267 4.54 -1.90 6.64
CA LYS A 267 5.38 -3.06 6.27
C LYS A 267 6.51 -2.63 5.33
N ALA A 268 6.20 -1.85 4.31
CA ALA A 268 7.21 -1.32 3.40
C ALA A 268 8.23 -0.42 4.12
N ARG A 269 7.74 0.48 4.99
CA ARG A 269 8.58 1.45 5.70
C ARG A 269 9.57 0.80 6.66
N TYR A 270 9.13 -0.19 7.44
CA TYR A 270 9.96 -0.79 8.48
C TYR A 270 10.72 -2.02 8.01
N PHE A 271 10.16 -2.80 7.08
CA PHE A 271 10.73 -4.11 6.72
C PHE A 271 11.11 -4.26 5.25
N GLY A 272 10.94 -3.22 4.42
CA GLY A 272 11.33 -3.26 3.00
C GLY A 272 12.83 -3.42 2.75
N ASN A 273 13.67 -3.10 3.75
CA ASN A 273 15.12 -3.23 3.69
C ASN A 273 15.70 -4.13 4.81
N TRP A 274 14.89 -5.00 5.41
CA TRP A 274 15.31 -5.84 6.52
C TRP A 274 16.48 -6.78 6.13
N ASP A 275 17.37 -7.05 7.08
CA ASP A 275 18.56 -7.90 6.94
C ASP A 275 18.51 -9.11 7.90
N ASN A 276 19.15 -10.22 7.55
CA ASN A 276 19.11 -11.48 8.33
C ASN A 276 19.90 -11.45 9.64
N GLU A 277 20.65 -10.38 9.92
CA GLU A 277 21.59 -10.32 11.05
C GLU A 277 21.01 -9.60 12.27
N SER A 278 19.74 -9.22 12.18
CA SER A 278 19.10 -8.33 13.14
C SER A 278 17.89 -8.96 13.78
N ASP A 279 17.48 -8.38 14.92
CA ASP A 279 16.18 -8.68 15.52
C ASP A 279 15.06 -8.60 14.47
N TRP A 280 14.10 -9.51 14.57
CA TRP A 280 13.02 -9.63 13.60
C TRP A 280 12.18 -8.34 13.50
N TYR A 281 12.18 -7.50 14.54
CA TYR A 281 11.46 -6.22 14.60
C TYR A 281 12.33 -4.99 14.29
N LYS A 282 13.62 -5.15 13.89
CA LYS A 282 14.50 -4.01 13.59
C LYS A 282 13.89 -3.10 12.52
N GLY A 283 13.94 -1.79 12.79
CA GLY A 283 13.41 -0.74 11.91
C GLY A 283 12.12 -0.10 12.44
N VAL A 284 11.40 -0.79 13.33
CA VAL A 284 10.22 -0.24 14.01
C VAL A 284 10.65 0.62 15.20
N PRO A 285 10.10 1.83 15.38
CA PRO A 285 10.32 2.63 16.60
C PRO A 285 9.86 1.89 17.85
N ILE A 286 10.74 1.76 18.84
CA ILE A 286 10.42 1.04 20.09
C ILE A 286 9.86 2.00 21.12
N ASP A 287 8.52 2.06 21.18
CA ASP A 287 7.77 2.67 22.27
C ASP A 287 7.13 1.60 23.18
N GLU A 288 6.38 2.05 24.19
CA GLU A 288 5.76 1.15 25.18
C GLU A 288 4.78 0.15 24.52
N ASN A 289 4.01 0.60 23.53
CA ASN A 289 3.03 -0.26 22.84
C ASN A 289 3.72 -1.27 21.94
N THR A 290 4.72 -0.82 21.18
CA THR A 290 5.50 -1.66 20.27
C THR A 290 6.22 -2.76 21.05
N SER A 291 6.81 -2.41 22.21
CA SER A 291 7.48 -3.37 23.09
C SER A 291 6.52 -4.45 23.59
N LYS A 292 5.30 -4.06 24.01
CA LYS A 292 4.25 -5.00 24.42
C LYS A 292 3.82 -5.93 23.27
N TYR A 293 3.71 -5.42 22.05
CA TYR A 293 3.34 -6.25 20.89
C TYR A 293 4.42 -7.25 20.52
N ILE A 294 5.70 -6.84 20.54
CA ILE A 294 6.84 -7.73 20.32
C ILE A 294 6.84 -8.86 21.36
N GLU A 295 6.74 -8.52 22.65
CA GLU A 295 6.70 -9.51 23.73
C GLU A 295 5.51 -10.47 23.59
N LEU A 296 4.32 -9.95 23.26
CA LEU A 296 3.12 -10.76 23.01
C LEU A 296 3.35 -11.77 21.87
N ILE A 297 3.89 -11.30 20.75
CA ILE A 297 4.16 -12.13 19.57
C ILE A 297 5.21 -13.21 19.91
N ASP A 298 6.32 -12.84 20.54
CA ASP A 298 7.37 -13.79 20.92
C ASP A 298 6.86 -14.81 21.93
N ASN A 299 6.05 -14.43 22.91
CA ASN A 299 5.48 -15.36 23.87
C ASN A 299 4.45 -16.31 23.24
N THR A 300 3.68 -15.84 22.25
CA THR A 300 2.62 -16.62 21.60
C THR A 300 3.18 -17.59 20.56
N LEU A 301 4.23 -17.19 19.83
CA LEU A 301 4.78 -17.93 18.69
C LEU A 301 6.03 -18.76 19.02
N LYS A 302 6.34 -18.93 20.32
CA LYS A 302 7.33 -19.91 20.80
C LYS A 302 7.10 -21.31 20.26
#